data_AF-A0A7C4ZPN9-F1
#
_entry.id   AF-A0A7C4ZPN9-F1
#
_cell.length_a   1.000
_cell.length_b   1.000
_cell.length_c   1.000
_cell.angle_alpha   90.00
_cell.angle_beta   90.00
_cell.angle_gamma   90.00
#
_symmetry.space_group_name_H-M   'P 1'
#
loop_
_entity.id
_entity.type
_entity.pdbx_description
1 polymer ?
#
loop_
_entity_poly.entity_id
_entity_poly.type
_entity_poly.pdbx_seq_one_letter_code
_entity_poly.pdbx_strand_id
1 'polypeptide(L)'
;YELVNKFLSMCHVGVLPSSDDLARRMGTPVKLFNYMSVGLPIVANDIGGWTEIIKQEKVGIITNSDPKSFAEAIVNITNNPRSMQEYSIRSLELIKTKYNWDLCIQPLLYIYEKLVG
;
A
#
# COMPACT_ATOMS: atom_id res chain seq x y z
N TYR A 1 9.40 -13.99 6.37
CA TYR A 1 9.17 -12.69 5.71
C TYR A 1 10.32 -12.26 4.82
N GLU A 2 11.59 -12.49 5.17
CA GLU A 2 12.74 -12.09 4.33
C GLU A 2 12.70 -12.57 2.88
N LEU A 3 12.34 -13.84 2.63
CA LEU A 3 12.21 -14.36 1.26
C LEU A 3 11.12 -13.62 0.45
N VAL A 4 10.02 -13.26 1.10
CA VAL A 4 8.93 -12.50 0.46
C VAL A 4 9.40 -11.08 0.14
N ASN A 5 10.05 -10.40 1.08
CA ASN A 5 10.58 -9.05 0.84
C ASN A 5 11.65 -9.05 -0.25
N LYS A 6 12.55 -10.05 -0.24
CA LYS A 6 13.56 -10.22 -1.30
C LYS A 6 12.93 -10.47 -2.66
N PHE A 7 11.86 -11.25 -2.73
CA PHE A 7 11.10 -11.44 -3.97
C PHE A 7 10.48 -10.12 -4.44
N LEU A 8 9.77 -9.42 -3.54
CA LEU A 8 9.10 -8.17 -3.86
C LEU A 8 10.07 -7.06 -4.27
N SER A 9 11.28 -6.99 -3.69
CA SER A 9 12.30 -6.01 -4.06
C SER A 9 12.88 -6.22 -5.46
N MET A 10 12.62 -7.37 -6.09
CA MET A 10 12.98 -7.62 -7.50
C MET A 10 11.86 -7.23 -8.47
N CYS A 11 10.69 -6.84 -7.97
CA CYS A 11 9.57 -6.38 -8.78
C CYS A 11 9.67 -4.88 -9.07
N HIS A 12 8.99 -4.43 -10.14
CA HIS A 12 8.90 -3.01 -10.50
C HIS A 12 7.62 -2.34 -9.99
N VAL A 13 6.51 -3.08 -9.92
CA VAL A 13 5.19 -2.58 -9.49
C VAL A 13 4.46 -3.67 -8.69
N GLY A 14 3.73 -3.26 -7.66
CA GLY A 14 2.82 -4.12 -6.89
C GLY A 14 1.39 -3.90 -7.33
N VAL A 15 0.73 -4.94 -7.83
CA VAL A 15 -0.66 -4.84 -8.31
C VAL A 15 -1.61 -5.39 -7.24
N LEU A 16 -2.69 -4.64 -6.95
CA LEU A 16 -3.71 -4.94 -5.93
C LEU A 16 -5.12 -4.73 -6.51
N PRO A 17 -5.61 -5.63 -7.38
CA PRO A 17 -7.02 -5.63 -7.77
C PRO A 17 -7.89 -6.19 -6.64
N SER A 18 -9.07 -5.63 -6.44
CA SER A 18 -10.04 -6.08 -5.44
C SER A 18 -11.48 -5.95 -5.93
N SER A 19 -12.35 -6.85 -5.47
CA SER A 19 -13.79 -6.67 -5.55
C SER A 19 -14.23 -5.47 -4.73
N ASP A 20 -15.29 -4.80 -5.19
CA ASP A 20 -15.90 -3.68 -4.51
C ASP A 20 -17.07 -4.15 -3.63
N ASP A 21 -16.74 -4.66 -2.44
CA ASP A 21 -17.70 -5.16 -1.46
C ASP A 21 -17.35 -4.71 -0.03
N LEU A 22 -18.32 -4.79 0.88
CA LEU A 22 -18.15 -4.32 2.25
C LEU A 22 -16.96 -4.97 2.97
N ALA A 23 -16.74 -6.27 2.78
CA ALA A 23 -15.65 -6.97 3.45
C ALA A 23 -14.28 -6.44 2.96
N ARG A 24 -14.15 -6.16 1.66
CA ARG A 24 -12.94 -5.56 1.09
C ARG A 24 -12.72 -4.10 1.43
N ARG A 25 -13.80 -3.33 1.60
CA ARG A 25 -13.73 -1.94 2.05
C ARG A 25 -13.29 -1.82 3.52
N MET A 26 -13.76 -2.74 4.36
CA MET A 26 -13.46 -2.73 5.80
C MET A 26 -12.13 -3.42 6.15
N GLY A 27 -11.70 -4.40 5.36
CA GLY A 27 -10.47 -5.15 5.61
C GLY A 27 -9.25 -4.57 4.89
N THR A 28 -8.37 -3.87 5.60
CA THR A 28 -7.11 -3.37 5.02
C THR A 28 -6.18 -4.54 4.67
N PRO A 29 -5.74 -4.68 3.40
CA PRO A 29 -4.90 -5.79 2.99
C PRO A 29 -3.45 -5.59 3.43
N VAL A 30 -2.88 -6.57 4.14
CA VAL A 30 -1.45 -6.56 4.54
C VAL A 30 -0.50 -6.44 3.34
N LYS A 31 -0.92 -6.92 2.16
CA LYS A 31 -0.13 -6.81 0.91
C LYS A 31 0.22 -5.36 0.57
N LEU A 32 -0.66 -4.39 0.87
CA LEU A 32 -0.40 -2.97 0.66
C LEU A 32 0.88 -2.55 1.39
N PHE A 33 0.97 -2.83 2.69
CA PHE A 33 2.11 -2.47 3.51
C PHE A 33 3.35 -3.29 3.20
N ASN A 34 3.20 -4.55 2.75
CA ASN A 34 4.33 -5.34 2.27
C ASN A 34 4.98 -4.69 1.04
N TYR A 35 4.20 -4.23 0.06
CA TYR A 35 4.73 -3.55 -1.11
C TYR A 35 5.40 -2.23 -0.71
N MET A 36 4.77 -1.46 0.17
CA MET A 36 5.37 -0.23 0.68
C MET A 36 6.70 -0.47 1.42
N SER A 37 6.81 -1.58 2.15
CA SER A 37 8.01 -1.91 2.96
C SER A 37 9.27 -2.13 2.14
N VAL A 38 9.13 -2.48 0.86
CA VAL A 38 10.24 -2.60 -0.10
C VAL A 38 10.27 -1.45 -1.10
N GLY A 39 9.46 -0.41 -0.89
CA GLY A 39 9.40 0.76 -1.76
C GLY A 39 8.80 0.47 -3.13
N LEU A 40 7.92 -0.52 -3.25
CA LEU A 40 7.32 -0.88 -4.53
C LEU A 40 6.12 0.04 -4.83
N PRO A 41 6.11 0.78 -5.96
CA PRO A 41 4.95 1.56 -6.37
C PRO A 41 3.73 0.66 -6.60
N ILE A 42 2.53 1.15 -6.26
CA ILE A 42 1.31 0.34 -6.23
C ILE A 42 0.34 0.73 -7.35
N VAL A 43 -0.33 -0.25 -7.96
CA VAL A 43 -1.49 -0.03 -8.83
C VAL A 43 -2.68 -0.81 -8.28
N ALA A 44 -3.79 -0.13 -8.04
CA ALA A 44 -5.02 -0.72 -7.51
C ALA A 44 -6.25 -0.08 -8.15
N ASN A 45 -7.38 -0.79 -8.19
CA ASN A 45 -8.66 -0.18 -8.57
C ASN A 45 -9.27 0.57 -7.40
N ASP A 46 -10.08 1.58 -7.68
CA ASP A 46 -10.79 2.30 -6.62
C ASP A 46 -11.95 1.46 -6.07
N ILE A 47 -11.86 1.15 -4.77
CA ILE A 47 -12.95 0.53 -4.00
C ILE A 47 -13.25 1.33 -2.72
N GLY A 48 -12.65 2.51 -2.55
CA GLY A 48 -12.60 3.22 -1.26
C GLY A 48 -11.86 2.43 -0.16
N GLY A 49 -12.13 2.79 1.10
CA GLY A 49 -11.52 2.13 2.25
C GLY A 49 -9.98 2.25 2.22
N TRP A 50 -9.28 1.13 2.04
CA TRP A 50 -7.81 1.13 2.01
C TRP A 50 -7.21 1.75 0.74
N THR A 51 -7.95 1.86 -0.37
CA THR A 51 -7.44 2.49 -1.61
C THR A 51 -7.21 3.99 -1.44
N GLU A 52 -7.92 4.61 -0.49
CA GLU A 52 -7.70 6.01 -0.11
C GLU A 52 -6.29 6.24 0.46
N ILE A 53 -5.70 5.23 1.12
CA ILE A 53 -4.30 5.31 1.57
C ILE A 53 -3.37 5.54 0.38
N ILE A 54 -3.55 4.78 -0.71
CA ILE A 54 -2.71 4.90 -1.91
C ILE A 54 -2.79 6.31 -2.51
N LYS A 55 -4.01 6.83 -2.61
CA LYS A 55 -4.32 8.15 -3.18
C LYS A 55 -3.79 9.29 -2.33
N GLN A 56 -4.08 9.27 -1.03
CA GLN A 56 -3.73 10.35 -0.10
C GLN A 56 -2.23 10.38 0.18
N GLU A 57 -1.63 9.21 0.37
CA GLU A 57 -0.20 9.10 0.67
C GLU A 57 0.68 9.21 -0.57
N LYS A 58 0.09 9.17 -1.76
CA LYS A 58 0.77 9.24 -3.05
C LYS A 58 1.86 8.17 -3.16
N VAL A 59 1.44 6.90 -3.04
CA VAL A 59 2.33 5.73 -3.13
C VAL A 59 2.05 4.86 -4.36
N GLY A 60 1.20 5.34 -5.27
CA GLY A 60 0.77 4.58 -6.43
C GLY A 60 -0.32 5.26 -7.25
N ILE A 61 -0.94 4.47 -8.14
CA ILE A 61 -2.00 4.88 -9.05
C ILE A 61 -3.28 4.12 -8.71
N ILE A 62 -4.40 4.86 -8.64
CA ILE A 62 -5.75 4.31 -8.54
C ILE A 62 -6.40 4.30 -9.93
N THR A 63 -7.00 3.17 -10.30
CA THR A 63 -7.60 2.93 -11.62
C THR A 63 -9.09 2.59 -11.51
N ASN A 64 -9.76 2.50 -12.65
CA ASN A 64 -11.06 1.83 -12.72
C ASN A 64 -10.90 0.31 -12.53
N SER A 65 -12.02 -0.35 -12.21
CA SER A 65 -12.12 -1.80 -11.97
C SER A 65 -12.21 -2.62 -13.26
N ASP A 66 -11.35 -2.35 -14.24
CA ASP A 66 -11.30 -3.07 -15.52
C ASP A 66 -9.86 -3.38 -15.96
N PRO A 67 -9.62 -4.49 -16.68
CA PRO A 67 -8.28 -4.91 -17.07
C PRO A 67 -7.50 -3.89 -17.91
N LYS A 68 -8.19 -3.10 -18.74
CA LYS A 68 -7.55 -2.14 -19.64
C LYS A 68 -6.96 -0.99 -18.82
N SER A 69 -7.72 -0.43 -17.89
CA SER A 69 -7.26 0.64 -17.01
C SER A 69 -6.06 0.21 -16.15
N PHE A 70 -6.04 -1.04 -15.66
CA PHE A 70 -4.88 -1.59 -14.96
C PHE A 70 -3.64 -1.68 -15.86
N ALA A 71 -3.79 -2.23 -17.06
CA ALA A 71 -2.68 -2.38 -18.00
C ALA A 71 -2.07 -1.01 -18.36
N GLU A 72 -2.92 -0.02 -18.66
CA GLU A 72 -2.48 1.34 -18.94
C GLU A 72 -1.74 1.96 -17.76
N ALA A 73 -2.23 1.80 -16.53
CA ALA A 73 -1.55 2.33 -15.34
C ALA A 73 -0.20 1.65 -15.09
N ILE A 74 -0.09 0.34 -15.27
CA ILE A 74 1.18 -0.40 -15.13
C ILE A 74 2.20 0.07 -16.19
N VAL A 75 1.77 0.25 -17.44
CA VAL A 75 2.65 0.78 -18.50
C VAL A 75 3.06 2.22 -18.21
N ASN A 76 2.13 3.07 -17.78
CA ASN A 76 2.41 4.48 -17.49
C ASN A 76 3.42 4.64 -16.34
N ILE A 77 3.27 3.88 -15.26
CA ILE A 77 4.16 3.98 -14.11
C ILE A 77 5.55 3.43 -14.45
N THR A 78 5.65 2.31 -15.16
CA THR A 78 6.93 1.68 -15.51
C THR A 78 7.73 2.47 -16.55
N ASN A 79 7.05 3.23 -17.41
CA ASN A 79 7.69 4.15 -18.36
C ASN A 79 8.00 5.54 -17.76
N ASN A 80 7.75 5.76 -16.46
CA ASN A 80 8.05 7.01 -15.78
C ASN A 80 8.95 6.78 -14.55
N PRO A 81 10.28 6.69 -14.73
CA PRO A 81 11.23 6.43 -13.65
C PRO A 81 11.15 7.44 -12.51
N ARG A 82 10.82 8.70 -12.82
CA ARG A 82 10.67 9.76 -11.81
C ARG A 82 9.52 9.45 -10.86
N SER A 83 8.33 9.18 -11.39
CA SER A 83 7.17 8.84 -10.57
C SER A 83 7.40 7.56 -9.78
N MET A 84 8.05 6.55 -10.36
CA MET A 84 8.43 5.34 -9.62
C MET A 84 9.31 5.65 -8.41
N GLN A 85 10.33 6.50 -8.59
CA GLN A 85 11.24 6.87 -7.51
C GLN A 85 10.52 7.67 -6.42
N GLU A 86 9.66 8.62 -6.80
CA GLU A 86 8.87 9.42 -5.86
C GLU A 86 7.96 8.53 -4.99
N TYR A 87 7.22 7.60 -5.61
CA TYR A 87 6.36 6.64 -4.90
C TYR A 87 7.15 5.68 -4.00
N SER A 88 8.32 5.24 -4.46
CA SER A 88 9.20 4.34 -3.72
C SER A 88 9.72 4.98 -2.43
N ILE A 89 10.30 6.17 -2.55
CA ILE A 89 10.83 6.94 -1.41
C ILE A 89 9.70 7.22 -0.42
N ARG A 90 8.54 7.67 -0.91
CA ARG A 90 7.38 7.98 -0.08
C ARG A 90 6.88 6.76 0.68
N SER A 91 6.81 5.60 0.04
CA SER A 91 6.40 4.35 0.66
C SER A 91 7.32 3.93 1.80
N LEU A 92 8.64 3.98 1.56
CA LEU A 92 9.65 3.62 2.57
C LEU A 92 9.63 4.58 3.76
N GLU A 93 9.45 5.88 3.52
CA GLU A 93 9.29 6.89 4.56
C GLU A 93 8.07 6.60 5.45
N LEU A 94 6.93 6.30 4.85
CA LEU A 94 5.68 6.05 5.56
C LEU A 94 5.69 4.77 6.39
N ILE A 95 6.36 3.72 5.92
CA ILE A 95 6.55 2.51 6.72
C ILE A 95 7.38 2.85 7.96
N LYS A 96 8.45 3.64 7.83
CA LYS A 96 9.28 4.05 8.97
C LYS A 96 8.55 4.96 9.96
N THR A 97 7.66 5.82 9.48
CA THR A 97 7.12 6.92 10.30
C THR A 97 5.64 6.81 10.69
N LYS A 98 4.87 5.91 10.05
CA LYS A 98 3.41 5.88 10.23
C LYS A 98 2.82 4.47 10.28
N TYR A 99 3.18 3.60 9.32
CA TYR A 99 2.52 2.31 9.12
C TYR A 99 3.38 1.12 9.57
N ASN A 100 4.11 1.26 10.69
CA ASN A 100 4.83 0.15 11.32
C ASN A 100 4.14 -0.33 12.59
N TRP A 101 4.45 -1.58 12.95
CA TRP A 101 3.88 -2.25 14.11
C TRP A 101 4.11 -1.51 15.43
N ASP A 102 5.30 -0.95 15.62
CA ASP A 102 5.68 -0.26 16.87
C ASP A 102 4.78 0.96 17.12
N LEU A 103 4.41 1.70 16.07
CA LEU A 103 3.48 2.81 16.16
C LEU A 103 2.01 2.34 16.19
N CYS A 104 1.65 1.35 15.38
CA CYS A 104 0.28 0.84 15.31
C CYS A 104 -0.20 0.24 16.63
N ILE A 105 0.70 -0.30 17.46
CA ILE A 105 0.33 -0.91 18.74
C ILE A 105 0.11 0.12 19.87
N GLN A 106 0.67 1.33 19.76
CA GLN A 106 0.61 2.34 20.82
C GLN A 106 -0.82 2.69 21.28
N PRO A 107 -1.80 2.93 20.38
CA PRO A 107 -3.16 3.24 20.80
C PRO A 107 -3.82 2.09 21.58
N LEU A 108 -3.49 0.84 21.23
CA LEU A 108 -4.01 -0.33 21.92
C LEU A 108 -3.42 -0.45 23.33
N LEU A 109 -2.10 -0.30 23.47
CA LEU A 109 -1.41 -0.33 24.77
C LEU A 109 -1.96 0.77 25.69
N TYR A 110 -2.14 1.99 25.17
CA TYR A 110 -2.72 3.10 25.91
C TYR A 110 -4.11 2.79 26.48
N ILE A 111 -4.97 2.12 25.70
CA ILE A 111 -6.30 1.71 26.18
C ILE A 111 -6.17 0.62 27.25
N TYR A 112 -5.27 -0.34 27.08
CA TYR A 112 -5.07 -1.41 28.06
C TYR A 112 -4.55 -0.88 29.40
N GLU A 113 -3.60 0.06 29.36
CA GLU A 113 -3.12 0.76 30.56
C GLU A 113 -4.25 1.47 31.31
N LYS A 114 -5.19 2.10 30.59
CA LYS A 114 -6.36 2.76 31.19
C LYS A 114 -7.43 1.84 31.77
N LEU A 115 -7.49 0.59 31.30
CA LEU A 115 -8.50 -0.37 31.75
C LEU A 115 -8.02 -1.21 32.94
N VAL A 116 -6.70 -1.41 33.05
CA VAL A 116 -6.09 -2.28 34.06
C VAL A 116 -5.40 -1.48 35.18
N GLY A 117 -5.02 -0.23 34.93
CA GLY A 117 -4.54 0.72 35.96
C GLY A 117 -5.68 1.53 36.56
#